data_AF-A0AA86VVF9-F1
#
_entry.id   AF-A0AA86VVF9-F1
#
_cell.length_a   1.000
_cell.length_b   1.000
_cell.length_c   1.000
_cell.angle_alpha   90.00
_cell.angle_beta   90.00
_cell.angle_gamma   90.00
#
_symmetry.space_group_name_H-M   'P 1'
#
loop_
_entity.id
_entity.type
_entity.pdbx_description
1 polymer ?
#
loop_
_entity_poly.entity_id
_entity_poly.type
_entity_poly.pdbx_seq_one_letter_code
_entity_poly.pdbx_strand_id
1 'polypeptide(L)'
;MVEWKRTGISYVGGEVALACGLLMWIGSINGIRRKVFEVFFYSHYLYILFIVFYIFHVGFLYACTMLPAFYLFLVDRYLRFLQSRYQVRLLSACVLPCQTVQLNFSKSHGLTYSPTSILFINVPSISKLQWHPFTITSHSNLEPEVLSVVIKGEGTWSRKLYQMISIPSAIDHLSVSVEGPYGPASTNYLRSASNDQKTNFTCNLDPSVVAS
;
A
#
# COMPACT_ATOMS: atom_id res chain seq x y z
N MET A 1 -0.25 49.67 -3.35
CA MET A 1 -1.38 49.20 -4.18
C MET A 1 -0.76 48.39 -5.31
N VAL A 2 -0.90 47.07 -5.31
CA VAL A 2 -0.23 46.18 -6.28
C VAL A 2 -1.03 46.25 -7.58
N GLU A 3 -0.51 46.93 -8.60
CA GLU A 3 -1.11 46.95 -9.93
C GLU A 3 -0.84 45.64 -10.66
N TRP A 4 -1.87 44.80 -10.77
CA TRP A 4 -1.80 43.57 -11.53
C TRP A 4 -1.98 43.87 -13.02
N LYS A 5 -0.90 43.79 -13.81
CA LYS A 5 -0.99 43.91 -15.28
C LYS A 5 -1.84 42.75 -15.84
N ARG A 6 -2.79 43.07 -16.73
CA ARG A 6 -3.83 42.14 -17.23
C ARG A 6 -3.33 40.94 -18.05
N THR A 7 -2.05 40.85 -18.41
CA THR A 7 -1.53 39.82 -19.33
C THR A 7 -0.09 39.36 -19.01
N GLY A 8 0.35 39.47 -17.75
CA GLY A 8 1.73 39.12 -17.36
C GLY A 8 1.81 37.96 -16.37
N ILE A 9 2.79 37.07 -16.60
CA ILE A 9 3.25 36.05 -15.65
C ILE A 9 3.42 36.68 -14.26
N SER A 10 2.80 36.10 -13.23
CA SER A 10 2.93 36.60 -11.85
C SER A 10 4.25 36.13 -11.24
N TYR A 11 5.24 37.01 -11.13
CA TYR A 11 6.52 36.70 -10.50
C TYR A 11 6.35 36.28 -9.03
N VAL A 12 5.52 37.00 -8.27
CA VAL A 12 5.25 36.68 -6.86
C VAL A 12 4.62 35.30 -6.72
N GLY A 13 3.68 34.94 -7.59
CA GLY A 13 3.11 33.59 -7.61
C GLY A 13 4.17 32.53 -7.92
N GLY A 14 5.10 32.83 -8.82
CA GLY A 14 6.23 31.96 -9.16
C GLY A 14 7.17 31.72 -7.98
N GLU A 15 7.57 32.78 -7.26
CA GLU A 15 8.42 32.67 -6.07
C GLU A 15 7.78 31.83 -4.96
N VAL A 16 6.48 32.04 -4.71
CA VAL A 16 5.74 31.25 -3.71
C VAL A 16 5.65 29.78 -4.13
N ALA A 17 5.35 29.51 -5.40
CA ALA A 17 5.32 28.14 -5.92
C ALA A 17 6.71 27.49 -5.81
N LEU A 18 7.79 28.20 -6.17
CA LEU A 18 9.15 27.71 -6.06
C LEU A 18 9.52 27.37 -4.61
N ALA A 19 9.22 28.26 -3.67
CA ALA A 19 9.46 28.01 -2.25
C ALA A 19 8.72 26.76 -1.75
N CYS A 20 7.45 26.58 -2.13
CA CYS A 20 6.68 25.38 -1.79
C CYS A 20 7.32 24.11 -2.39
N GLY A 21 7.73 24.17 -3.67
CA GLY A 21 8.40 23.07 -4.35
C GLY A 21 9.73 22.67 -3.71
N LEU A 22 10.53 23.65 -3.28
CA LEU A 22 11.79 23.40 -2.58
C LEU A 22 11.56 22.75 -1.20
N LEU A 23 10.56 23.21 -0.44
CA LEU A 23 10.20 22.60 0.84
C LEU A 23 9.72 21.15 0.69
N MET A 24 8.90 20.89 -0.33
CA MET A 24 8.50 19.53 -0.69
C MET A 24 9.73 18.67 -1.01
N TRP A 25 10.61 19.17 -1.89
CA TRP A 25 11.80 18.47 -2.36
C TRP A 25 12.76 18.11 -1.21
N ILE A 26 12.99 19.02 -0.27
CA ILE A 26 13.79 18.75 0.94
C ILE A 26 13.17 17.59 1.72
N GLY A 27 11.85 17.61 1.93
CA GLY A 27 11.14 16.48 2.58
C GLY A 27 11.22 15.16 1.80
N SER A 28 11.33 15.21 0.47
CA SER A 28 11.46 14.03 -0.40
C SER A 28 12.84 13.35 -0.34
N ILE A 29 13.86 14.00 0.23
CA ILE A 29 15.21 13.45 0.31
C ILE A 29 15.18 12.07 0.99
N ASN A 30 15.84 11.09 0.37
CA ASN A 30 15.81 9.68 0.78
C ASN A 30 16.11 9.47 2.27
N GLY A 31 17.05 10.24 2.84
CA GLY A 31 17.36 10.18 4.28
C GLY A 31 16.20 10.61 5.17
N ILE A 32 15.54 11.74 4.84
CA ILE A 32 14.43 12.30 5.61
C ILE A 32 13.19 11.40 5.47
N ARG A 33 12.81 11.06 4.24
CA ARG A 33 11.64 10.20 3.96
C ARG A 33 11.70 8.84 4.67
N ARG A 34 12.88 8.22 4.75
CA ARG A 34 13.05 6.90 5.41
C ARG A 34 13.09 6.99 6.93
N LYS A 35 13.60 8.07 7.50
CA LYS A 35 13.72 8.24 8.96
C LYS A 35 12.45 8.82 9.59
N VAL A 36 11.83 9.80 8.93
CA VAL A 36 10.67 10.55 9.43
C VAL A 36 9.63 10.71 8.33
N PHE A 37 8.89 9.63 8.07
CA PHE A 37 7.88 9.58 7.00
C PHE A 37 6.78 10.64 7.16
N GLU A 38 6.43 11.01 8.40
CA GLU A 38 5.41 12.03 8.67
C GLU A 38 5.81 13.40 8.13
N VAL A 39 7.07 13.82 8.32
CA VAL A 39 7.57 15.11 7.79
C VAL A 39 7.52 15.12 6.27
N PHE A 40 7.94 14.03 5.64
CA PHE A 40 7.79 13.84 4.19
C PHE A 40 6.32 13.98 3.77
N PHE A 41 5.42 13.26 4.43
CA PHE A 41 4.01 13.25 4.04
C PHE A 41 3.35 14.62 4.22
N TYR A 42 3.59 15.29 5.36
CA TYR A 42 3.04 16.61 5.65
C TYR A 42 3.63 17.69 4.75
N SER A 43 4.94 17.67 4.47
CA SER A 43 5.55 18.63 3.54
C SER A 43 4.99 18.46 2.13
N HIS A 44 4.65 17.23 1.73
CA HIS A 44 4.10 16.99 0.39
C HIS A 44 2.73 17.62 0.19
N TYR A 45 1.88 17.80 1.23
CA TYR A 45 0.61 18.50 1.07
C TYR A 45 0.74 19.95 0.59
N LEU A 46 1.93 20.56 0.69
CA LEU A 46 2.23 21.83 0.05
C LEU A 46 2.05 21.78 -1.48
N TYR A 47 1.90 20.60 -2.09
CA TYR A 47 1.54 20.45 -3.50
C TYR A 47 0.26 21.21 -3.85
N ILE A 48 -0.71 21.30 -2.92
CA ILE A 48 -1.97 22.03 -3.16
C ILE A 48 -1.66 23.52 -3.35
N LEU A 49 -0.82 24.07 -2.47
CA LEU A 49 -0.39 25.46 -2.52
C LEU A 49 0.46 25.72 -3.77
N PHE A 50 1.39 24.81 -4.07
CA PHE A 50 2.21 24.83 -5.27
C PHE A 50 1.35 24.92 -6.54
N ILE A 51 0.34 24.05 -6.70
CA ILE A 51 -0.51 24.03 -7.89
C ILE A 51 -1.32 25.32 -8.03
N VAL A 52 -1.90 25.84 -6.93
CA VAL A 52 -2.68 27.09 -6.97
C VAL A 52 -1.81 28.28 -7.41
N PHE A 53 -0.64 28.46 -6.80
CA PHE A 53 0.26 29.55 -7.16
C PHE A 53 0.93 29.36 -8.52
N TYR A 54 1.16 28.11 -8.93
CA TYR A 54 1.63 27.78 -10.28
C TYR A 54 0.62 28.22 -11.34
N ILE A 55 -0.69 27.96 -11.14
CA ILE A 55 -1.76 28.43 -12.05
C ILE A 55 -1.76 29.96 -12.16
N PHE A 56 -1.61 30.67 -11.04
CA PHE A 56 -1.50 32.14 -11.06
C PHE A 56 -0.21 32.65 -11.71
N HIS A 57 0.88 31.87 -11.64
CA HIS A 57 2.15 32.21 -12.29
C HIS A 57 2.06 32.09 -13.81
N VAL A 58 1.62 30.93 -14.33
CA VAL A 58 1.61 30.64 -15.79
C VAL A 58 0.41 31.23 -16.53
N GLY A 59 -0.66 31.58 -15.81
CA GLY A 59 -1.88 32.13 -16.39
C GLY A 59 -2.85 31.06 -16.92
N PHE A 60 -4.10 31.48 -17.18
CA PHE A 60 -5.23 30.57 -17.42
C PHE A 60 -5.06 29.66 -18.65
N LEU A 61 -4.54 30.18 -19.77
CA LEU A 61 -4.42 29.41 -21.02
C LEU A 61 -3.48 28.21 -20.87
N TYR A 62 -2.34 28.40 -20.20
CA TYR A 62 -1.40 27.30 -19.91
C TYR A 62 -1.92 26.38 -18.82
N ALA A 63 -2.72 26.87 -17.87
CA ALA A 63 -3.38 26.01 -16.89
C ALA A 63 -4.39 25.04 -17.56
N CYS A 64 -5.08 25.47 -18.63
CA CYS A 64 -6.03 24.63 -19.37
C CYS A 64 -5.41 23.36 -19.97
N THR A 65 -4.14 23.40 -20.40
CA THR A 65 -3.45 22.21 -20.92
C THR A 65 -3.15 21.17 -19.84
N MET A 66 -3.02 21.61 -18.57
CA MET A 66 -2.77 20.75 -17.41
C MET A 66 -4.06 20.18 -16.79
N LEU A 67 -5.23 20.76 -17.09
CA LEU A 67 -6.51 20.33 -16.50
C LEU A 67 -6.82 18.84 -16.69
N PRO A 68 -6.60 18.20 -17.86
CA PRO A 68 -6.85 16.77 -18.01
C PRO A 68 -6.01 15.90 -17.06
N ALA A 69 -4.73 16.24 -16.88
CA ALA A 69 -3.85 15.52 -15.97
C ALA A 69 -4.27 15.72 -14.51
N PHE A 70 -4.64 16.94 -14.14
CA PHE A 70 -5.13 17.25 -12.79
C PHE A 70 -6.45 16.55 -12.50
N TYR A 71 -7.36 16.48 -13.47
CA TYR A 71 -8.63 15.76 -13.35
C TYR A 71 -8.41 14.28 -13.06
N LEU A 72 -7.56 13.60 -13.84
CA LEU A 72 -7.24 12.19 -13.60
C LEU A 72 -6.57 11.98 -12.23
N PHE A 73 -5.67 12.88 -11.82
CA PHE A 73 -5.06 12.85 -10.50
C PHE A 73 -6.09 12.97 -9.36
N LEU A 74 -7.08 13.86 -9.50
CA LEU A 74 -8.15 14.02 -8.51
C LEU A 74 -9.06 12.79 -8.44
N VAL A 75 -9.43 12.22 -9.59
CA VAL A 75 -10.22 10.99 -9.65
C VAL A 75 -9.48 9.84 -8.97
N ASP A 76 -8.20 9.61 -9.30
CA ASP A 76 -7.37 8.61 -8.64
C ASP A 76 -7.29 8.84 -7.12
N ARG A 77 -7.04 10.09 -6.69
CA ARG A 77 -6.99 10.45 -5.27
C ARG A 77 -8.31 10.18 -4.56
N TYR A 78 -9.44 10.47 -5.20
CA TYR A 78 -10.77 10.24 -4.65
C TYR A 78 -11.09 8.75 -4.54
N LEU A 79 -10.78 7.95 -5.56
CA LEU A 79 -10.95 6.50 -5.52
C LEU A 79 -10.13 5.87 -4.39
N ARG A 80 -8.85 6.26 -4.24
CA ARG A 80 -8.01 5.80 -3.12
C ARG A 80 -8.57 6.23 -1.77
N PHE A 81 -9.13 7.44 -1.67
CA PHE A 81 -9.79 7.88 -0.44
C PHE A 81 -10.98 6.97 -0.10
N LEU A 82 -11.86 6.67 -1.06
CA LEU A 82 -12.98 5.75 -0.84
C LEU A 82 -12.50 4.35 -0.43
N GLN A 83 -11.48 3.81 -1.11
CA GLN A 83 -10.88 2.51 -0.79
C GLN A 83 -10.29 2.48 0.63
N SER A 84 -9.63 3.56 1.05
CA SER A 84 -9.01 3.65 2.39
C SER A 84 -10.01 3.57 3.56
N ARG A 85 -11.29 3.86 3.30
CA ARG A 85 -12.36 3.78 4.30
C ARG A 85 -12.86 2.37 4.54
N TYR A 86 -12.49 1.42 3.69
CA TYR A 86 -12.90 0.03 3.84
C TYR A 86 -12.19 -0.60 5.05
N GLN A 87 -12.97 -0.87 6.10
CA GLN A 87 -12.51 -1.56 7.29
C GLN A 87 -13.01 -3.00 7.27
N VAL A 88 -12.11 -3.94 7.58
CA VAL A 88 -12.43 -5.36 7.63
C VAL A 88 -12.41 -5.82 9.08
N ARG A 89 -13.37 -6.67 9.45
CA ARG A 89 -13.41 -7.24 10.80
C ARG A 89 -12.23 -8.18 10.99
N LEU A 90 -11.42 -7.90 12.01
CA LEU A 90 -10.38 -8.81 12.48
C LEU A 90 -11.05 -9.95 13.26
N LEU A 91 -10.83 -11.19 12.84
CA LEU A 91 -11.36 -12.39 13.50
C LEU A 91 -10.45 -12.84 14.64
N SER A 92 -9.14 -12.85 14.39
CA SER A 92 -8.14 -13.18 15.41
C SER A 92 -6.78 -12.61 15.05
N ALA A 93 -5.99 -12.37 16.08
CA ALA A 93 -4.58 -12.03 15.98
C ALA A 93 -3.79 -13.00 16.87
N CYS A 94 -2.76 -13.63 16.31
CA CYS A 94 -1.90 -14.57 17.02
C CYS A 94 -0.45 -14.14 16.91
N VAL A 95 0.29 -14.31 18.00
CA VAL A 95 1.73 -14.07 18.04
C VAL A 95 2.46 -15.40 17.80
N LEU A 96 3.32 -15.43 16.79
CA LEU A 96 4.14 -16.58 16.43
C LEU A 96 5.59 -16.40 16.94
N PRO A 97 6.36 -17.51 17.05
CA PRO A 97 7.79 -17.44 17.30
C PRO A 97 8.51 -16.50 16.32
N CYS A 98 9.68 -15.99 16.72
CA CYS A 98 10.50 -15.08 15.89
C CYS A 98 9.86 -13.71 15.59
N GLN A 99 9.19 -13.10 16.59
CA GLN A 99 8.61 -11.75 16.49
C GLN A 99 7.65 -11.58 15.30
N THR A 100 6.81 -12.59 15.08
CA THR A 100 5.89 -12.64 13.95
C THR A 100 4.45 -12.55 14.45
N VAL A 101 3.59 -11.88 13.70
CA VAL A 101 2.16 -11.74 13.98
C VAL A 101 1.38 -12.34 12.82
N GLN A 102 0.43 -13.21 13.11
CA GLN A 102 -0.58 -13.65 12.18
C GLN A 102 -1.89 -12.89 12.44
N LEU A 103 -2.43 -12.28 11.40
CA LEU A 103 -3.73 -11.61 11.42
C LEU A 103 -4.69 -12.38 10.53
N ASN A 104 -5.86 -12.71 11.08
CA ASN A 104 -6.94 -13.39 10.36
C ASN A 104 -8.12 -12.42 10.23
N PHE A 105 -8.50 -12.11 9.00
CA PHE A 105 -9.56 -11.19 8.65
C PHE A 105 -10.80 -11.94 8.15
N SER A 106 -11.99 -11.36 8.35
CA SER A 106 -13.22 -11.87 7.76
C SER A 106 -13.22 -11.64 6.25
N LYS A 107 -13.45 -12.70 5.49
CA LYS A 107 -13.53 -12.62 4.04
C LYS A 107 -14.99 -12.40 3.60
N SER A 108 -15.22 -11.46 2.69
CA SER A 108 -16.55 -11.26 2.09
C SER A 108 -16.87 -12.37 1.09
N HIS A 109 -18.13 -12.82 1.07
CA HIS A 109 -18.60 -13.81 0.11
C HIS A 109 -18.39 -13.31 -1.34
N GLY A 110 -17.72 -14.11 -2.16
CA GLY A 110 -17.38 -13.78 -3.56
C GLY A 110 -15.98 -13.20 -3.78
N LEU A 111 -15.20 -12.91 -2.72
CA LEU A 111 -13.81 -12.49 -2.90
C LEU A 111 -12.92 -13.68 -3.28
N THR A 112 -12.49 -13.73 -4.54
CA THR A 112 -11.53 -14.71 -5.03
C THR A 112 -10.12 -14.13 -5.04
N TYR A 113 -9.16 -14.87 -4.49
CA TYR A 113 -7.76 -14.47 -4.49
C TYR A 113 -6.86 -15.69 -4.55
N SER A 114 -5.70 -15.49 -5.17
CA SER A 114 -4.63 -16.48 -5.22
C SER A 114 -3.74 -16.36 -3.97
N PRO A 115 -3.22 -17.48 -3.44
CA PRO A 115 -2.09 -17.40 -2.52
C PRO A 115 -0.95 -16.66 -3.24
N THR A 116 -0.17 -15.84 -2.51
CA THR A 116 0.82 -14.86 -3.03
C THR A 116 0.29 -13.47 -3.43
N SER A 117 -1.01 -13.23 -3.37
CA SER A 117 -1.54 -11.88 -3.57
C SER A 117 -1.11 -10.93 -2.45
N ILE A 118 -0.97 -9.65 -2.78
CA ILE A 118 -0.55 -8.60 -1.84
C ILE A 118 -1.79 -7.91 -1.28
N LEU A 119 -1.81 -7.72 0.03
CA LEU A 119 -2.80 -6.99 0.78
C LEU A 119 -2.14 -5.78 1.43
N PHE A 120 -2.71 -4.59 1.26
CA PHE A 120 -2.26 -3.40 1.97
C PHE A 120 -3.04 -3.27 3.27
N ILE A 121 -2.32 -3.11 4.37
CA ILE A 121 -2.89 -3.03 5.71
C ILE A 121 -2.54 -1.67 6.31
N ASN A 122 -3.53 -1.05 6.93
CA ASN A 122 -3.39 0.15 7.76
C ASN A 122 -4.02 -0.11 9.13
N VAL A 123 -3.27 0.24 10.19
CA VAL A 123 -3.72 0.13 11.58
C VAL A 123 -3.76 1.54 12.17
N PRO A 124 -4.93 2.20 12.20
CA PRO A 124 -5.06 3.59 12.63
C PRO A 124 -4.54 3.88 14.04
N SER A 125 -4.54 2.88 14.93
CA SER A 125 -4.02 2.99 16.30
C SER A 125 -2.51 3.19 16.35
N ILE A 126 -1.77 2.75 15.33
CA ILE A 126 -0.30 2.90 15.24
C ILE A 126 0.05 4.09 14.36
N SER A 127 -0.53 4.15 13.16
CA SER A 127 -0.36 5.26 12.23
C SER A 127 -1.54 5.32 11.28
N LYS A 128 -2.19 6.50 11.23
CA LYS A 128 -3.32 6.73 10.32
C LYS A 128 -2.90 6.83 8.85
N LEU A 129 -1.62 7.12 8.61
CA LEU A 129 -1.12 7.49 7.28
C LEU A 129 -0.38 6.35 6.59
N GLN A 130 0.15 5.39 7.36
CA GLN A 130 1.03 4.36 6.83
C GLN A 130 0.24 3.12 6.38
N TRP A 131 0.34 2.84 5.08
CA TRP A 131 -0.16 1.61 4.46
C TRP A 131 1.01 0.70 4.14
N HIS A 132 0.95 -0.55 4.59
CA HIS A 132 2.03 -1.53 4.42
C HIS A 132 1.56 -2.72 3.58
N PRO A 133 2.29 -3.09 2.51
CA PRO A 133 1.97 -4.27 1.73
C PRO A 133 2.45 -5.54 2.44
N PHE A 134 1.58 -6.54 2.49
CA PHE A 134 1.88 -7.86 3.02
C PHE A 134 1.31 -8.95 2.12
N THR A 135 2.01 -10.08 2.05
CA THR A 135 1.56 -11.22 1.24
C THR A 135 0.52 -12.03 1.99
N ILE A 136 -0.55 -12.37 1.29
CA ILE A 136 -1.60 -13.26 1.79
C ILE A 136 -1.07 -14.69 1.82
N THR A 137 -1.22 -15.34 2.98
CA THR A 137 -0.78 -16.72 3.21
C THR A 137 -1.90 -17.73 3.08
N SER A 138 -3.17 -17.31 3.22
CA SER A 138 -4.35 -18.15 3.06
C SER A 138 -4.65 -18.45 1.58
N HIS A 139 -5.52 -19.43 1.35
CA HIS A 139 -6.00 -19.78 0.01
C HIS A 139 -7.52 -19.67 -0.04
N SER A 140 -8.04 -18.84 -0.96
CA SER A 140 -9.47 -18.53 -1.02
C SER A 140 -10.41 -19.73 -1.20
N ASN A 141 -9.93 -20.82 -1.82
CA ASN A 141 -10.70 -22.06 -2.01
C ASN A 141 -10.68 -23.00 -0.79
N LEU A 142 -9.58 -22.98 -0.02
CA LEU A 142 -9.42 -23.84 1.15
C LEU A 142 -10.06 -23.19 2.40
N GLU A 143 -9.96 -21.87 2.49
CA GLU A 143 -10.45 -21.05 3.60
C GLU A 143 -11.49 -20.05 3.05
N PRO A 144 -12.77 -20.45 2.94
CA PRO A 144 -13.78 -19.64 2.25
C PRO A 144 -14.20 -18.38 3.01
N GLU A 145 -14.00 -18.34 4.34
CA GLU A 145 -14.45 -17.26 5.24
C GLU A 145 -13.30 -16.47 5.87
N VAL A 146 -12.05 -16.92 5.72
CA VAL A 146 -10.88 -16.34 6.39
C VAL A 146 -9.85 -15.87 5.38
N LEU A 147 -9.24 -14.72 5.67
CA LEU A 147 -8.10 -14.17 4.96
C LEU A 147 -6.95 -13.99 5.96
N SER A 148 -5.85 -14.71 5.77
CA SER A 148 -4.74 -14.75 6.71
C SER A 148 -3.51 -14.06 6.14
N VAL A 149 -2.85 -13.26 6.98
CA VAL A 149 -1.60 -12.55 6.65
C VAL A 149 -0.61 -12.72 7.79
N VAL A 150 0.66 -12.90 7.43
CA VAL A 150 1.77 -13.04 8.38
C VAL A 150 2.72 -11.86 8.25
N ILE A 151 2.98 -11.19 9.37
CA ILE A 151 3.76 -9.95 9.46
C ILE A 151 4.97 -10.16 10.37
N LYS A 152 6.18 -9.90 9.86
CA LYS A 152 7.42 -9.96 10.65
C LYS A 152 7.76 -8.62 11.30
N GLY A 153 8.17 -8.65 12.56
CA GLY A 153 8.51 -7.49 13.40
C GLY A 153 9.83 -6.76 13.08
N GLU A 154 10.22 -6.61 11.82
CA GLU A 154 11.50 -6.00 11.42
C GLU A 154 11.50 -4.46 11.43
N GLY A 155 10.34 -3.83 11.24
CA GLY A 155 10.19 -2.39 11.12
C GLY A 155 9.73 -1.73 12.43
N THR A 156 9.87 -0.41 12.51
CA THR A 156 9.33 0.36 13.64
C THR A 156 7.81 0.22 13.75
N TRP A 157 7.10 0.19 12.62
CA TRP A 157 5.66 -0.04 12.56
C TRP A 157 5.28 -1.46 12.96
N SER A 158 5.91 -2.48 12.38
CA SER A 158 5.55 -3.88 12.66
C SER A 158 5.94 -4.32 14.07
N ARG A 159 7.00 -3.75 14.65
CA ARG A 159 7.34 -3.96 16.06
C ARG A 159 6.30 -3.35 17.01
N LYS A 160 5.78 -2.16 16.71
CA LYS A 160 4.68 -1.56 17.48
C LYS A 160 3.41 -2.43 17.39
N LEU A 161 3.11 -2.97 16.21
CA LEU A 161 2.00 -3.90 16.02
C LEU A 161 2.15 -5.16 16.87
N TYR A 162 3.33 -5.77 16.86
CA TYR A 162 3.66 -6.94 17.69
C TYR A 162 3.49 -6.65 19.19
N GLN A 163 3.97 -5.50 19.67
CA GLN A 163 3.82 -5.08 21.07
C GLN A 163 2.36 -4.89 21.46
N MET A 164 1.54 -4.30 20.58
CA MET A 164 0.12 -4.06 20.83
C MET A 164 -0.67 -5.37 20.92
N ILE A 165 -0.41 -6.33 20.03
CA ILE A 165 -1.13 -7.62 19.97
C ILE A 165 -0.70 -8.57 21.09
N SER A 166 0.54 -8.44 21.58
CA SER A 166 1.00 -9.19 22.76
C SER A 166 0.22 -8.87 24.03
N ILE A 167 -0.57 -7.78 24.06
CA ILE A 167 -1.41 -7.38 25.21
C ILE A 167 -2.84 -7.88 24.96
N PRO A 168 -3.37 -8.85 25.73
CA PRO A 168 -4.62 -9.57 25.42
C PRO A 168 -5.87 -8.69 25.28
N SER A 169 -5.93 -7.58 26.03
CA SER A 169 -7.09 -6.68 26.08
C SER A 169 -7.20 -5.68 24.92
N ALA A 170 -6.18 -5.61 24.04
CA ALA A 170 -6.16 -4.66 22.93
C ALA A 170 -6.81 -5.18 21.64
N ILE A 171 -7.10 -6.48 21.54
CA ILE A 171 -7.57 -7.13 20.30
C ILE A 171 -9.01 -6.73 19.98
N ASP A 172 -9.90 -6.65 20.98
CA ASP A 172 -11.32 -6.33 20.79
C ASP A 172 -11.56 -4.91 20.25
N HIS A 173 -10.57 -4.02 20.38
CA HIS A 173 -10.65 -2.63 19.92
C HIS A 173 -9.74 -2.34 18.72
N LEU A 174 -9.06 -3.33 18.14
CA LEU A 174 -8.14 -3.13 17.03
C LEU A 174 -8.89 -2.98 15.70
N SER A 175 -9.17 -1.73 15.31
CA SER A 175 -9.67 -1.44 13.96
C SER A 175 -8.53 -1.60 12.94
N VAL A 176 -8.76 -2.37 11.88
CA VAL A 176 -7.80 -2.54 10.78
C VAL A 176 -8.46 -2.20 9.45
N SER A 177 -7.87 -1.26 8.72
CA SER A 177 -8.25 -0.92 7.36
C SER A 177 -7.43 -1.76 6.37
N VAL A 178 -8.09 -2.27 5.34
CA VAL A 178 -7.48 -3.22 4.40
C VAL A 178 -7.82 -2.83 2.98
N GLU A 179 -6.83 -2.90 2.08
CA GLU A 179 -6.97 -2.59 0.66
C GLU A 179 -6.35 -3.72 -0.19
N GLY A 180 -7.05 -4.12 -1.25
CA GLY A 180 -6.71 -5.28 -2.07
C GLY A 180 -7.77 -6.38 -1.95
N PRO A 181 -7.47 -7.63 -2.28
CA PRO A 181 -6.16 -8.20 -2.64
C PRO A 181 -5.70 -7.85 -4.06
N TYR A 182 -4.41 -7.55 -4.20
CA TYR A 182 -3.74 -7.27 -5.47
C TYR A 182 -2.85 -8.44 -5.87
N GLY A 183 -3.17 -9.12 -6.96
CA GLY A 183 -2.38 -10.25 -7.40
C GLY A 183 -2.91 -10.85 -8.70
N PRO A 184 -2.16 -11.78 -9.30
CA PRO A 184 -2.60 -12.48 -10.49
C PRO A 184 -3.87 -13.30 -10.19
N ALA A 185 -4.82 -13.24 -11.12
CA ALA A 185 -6.10 -13.96 -11.00
C ALA A 185 -5.93 -15.49 -11.00
N SER A 186 -4.78 -16.02 -11.43
CA SER A 186 -4.51 -17.46 -11.43
C SER A 186 -3.07 -17.80 -11.11
N THR A 187 -2.87 -18.98 -10.51
CA THR A 187 -1.57 -19.57 -10.18
C THR A 187 -1.08 -20.53 -11.26
N ASN A 188 -1.41 -20.31 -12.54
CA ASN A 188 -1.10 -21.25 -13.63
C ASN A 188 0.40 -21.62 -13.70
N TYR A 189 1.28 -20.70 -13.31
CA TYR A 189 2.73 -20.93 -13.24
C TYR A 189 3.16 -21.94 -12.14
N LEU A 190 2.41 -22.08 -11.05
CA LEU A 190 2.69 -23.11 -10.03
C LEU A 190 2.27 -24.50 -10.52
N ARG A 191 1.28 -24.59 -11.42
CA ARG A 191 0.82 -25.87 -11.97
C ARG A 191 1.85 -26.46 -12.93
N SER A 192 2.49 -25.66 -13.79
CA SER A 192 3.54 -26.14 -14.68
C SER A 192 4.76 -26.66 -13.90
N ALA A 193 5.19 -25.93 -12.86
CA ALA A 193 6.28 -26.38 -12.00
C ALA A 193 5.95 -27.68 -11.23
N SER A 194 4.71 -27.84 -10.76
CA SER A 194 4.28 -29.09 -10.09
C SER A 194 4.20 -30.28 -11.06
N ASN A 195 3.88 -30.04 -12.33
CA ASN A 195 3.85 -31.08 -13.35
C ASN A 195 5.26 -31.48 -13.78
N ASP A 196 6.20 -30.52 -13.90
CA ASP A 196 7.61 -30.81 -14.17
C ASP A 196 8.27 -31.59 -13.02
N GLN A 197 7.83 -31.38 -11.78
CA GLN A 197 8.31 -32.15 -10.64
C GLN A 197 7.73 -33.56 -10.61
N LYS A 198 6.47 -33.76 -11.06
CA LYS A 198 5.88 -35.09 -11.23
C LYS A 198 6.51 -35.88 -12.38
N THR A 199 6.83 -35.24 -13.51
CA THR A 199 7.47 -35.90 -14.65
C THR A 199 8.93 -36.27 -14.36
N ASN A 200 9.65 -35.49 -13.55
CA ASN A 200 11.02 -35.81 -13.13
C ASN A 200 11.11 -36.93 -12.06
N PHE A 201 10.04 -37.20 -11.31
CA PHE A 201 10.00 -38.34 -10.38
C PHE A 201 9.67 -39.67 -11.06
N THR A 202 9.12 -39.66 -12.28
CA THR A 202 8.77 -40.87 -13.04
C THR A 202 9.89 -41.41 -13.95
N CYS A 203 11.05 -40.73 -14.06
CA CYS A 203 12.14 -41.13 -14.97
C CYS A 203 13.35 -41.83 -14.32
N ASN A 204 13.29 -42.25 -13.05
CA ASN A 204 14.40 -42.95 -12.37
C ASN A 204 14.01 -44.29 -11.73
N LEU A 205 13.11 -45.05 -12.37
CA LEU A 205 13.00 -46.48 -12.11
C LEU A 205 13.47 -47.23 -13.36
N ASP A 206 14.77 -47.46 -13.42
CA ASP A 206 15.42 -48.36 -14.36
C ASP A 206 15.01 -49.81 -14.00
N PRO A 207 14.30 -50.57 -14.87
CA PRO A 207 13.86 -51.94 -14.55
C PRO A 207 14.99 -52.98 -14.57
N SER A 208 16.26 -52.58 -14.73
CA SER A 208 17.37 -53.50 -14.98
C SER A 208 18.09 -54.06 -13.74
N VAL A 209 17.59 -53.80 -12.51
CA VAL A 209 18.16 -54.35 -11.26
C VAL A 209 17.13 -55.13 -10.44
N VAL A 210 16.42 -56.08 -11.06
CA VAL A 210 15.75 -57.19 -10.36
C VAL A 210 15.80 -58.44 -11.23
N ALA A 211 16.99 -59.02 -11.40
CA ALA A 211 17.18 -60.42 -11.80
C ALA A 211 18.65 -60.83 -11.61
N SER A 212 19.00 -61.26 -10.39
CA SER A 212 20.13 -62.14 -10.10
C SER A 212 19.80 -62.93 -8.84
#